data_AF-A0A2G1XQA2-F1
#
_entry.id   AF-A0A2G1XQA2-F1
#
_cell.length_a   1.000
_cell.length_b   1.000
_cell.length_c   1.000
_cell.angle_alpha   90.00
_cell.angle_beta   90.00
_cell.angle_gamma   90.00
#
_symmetry.space_group_name_H-M   'P 1'
#
loop_
_entity.id
_entity.type
_entity.pdbx_description
1 polymer ?
#
loop_
_entity_poly.entity_id
_entity_poly.type
_entity_poly.pdbx_seq_one_letter_code
_entity_poly.pdbx_strand_id
1 'polypeptide(L)'
;MGIYLDPQRGAITLRAWAKDWLDRQILAEGTMRNYEGFTKNHLVPHLGRKTLAGLARADFERFIAACTARARAWRPRRSTTA
;
A
#
# COMPACT_ATOMS: atom_id res chain seq x y z
N MET A 1 -25.25 5.89 12.99
CA MET A 1 -25.41 5.20 11.69
C MET A 1 -24.27 4.22 11.52
N GLY A 2 -24.53 2.91 11.62
CA GLY A 2 -23.52 1.88 11.43
C GLY A 2 -23.46 1.48 9.95
N ILE A 3 -22.28 1.57 9.34
CA ILE A 3 -22.09 1.10 7.97
C ILE A 3 -22.04 -0.43 8.03
N TYR A 4 -23.04 -1.09 7.42
CA TYR A 4 -22.98 -2.54 7.23
C TYR A 4 -21.88 -2.85 6.21
N LEU A 5 -20.70 -3.17 6.73
CA LEU A 5 -19.61 -3.74 5.96
C LEU A 5 -19.87 -5.23 5.84
N ASP A 6 -20.20 -5.67 4.63
CA ASP A 6 -20.30 -7.08 4.27
C ASP A 6 -19.10 -7.86 4.88
N PRO A 7 -19.33 -8.85 5.75
CA PRO A 7 -18.24 -9.58 6.42
C PRO A 7 -17.33 -10.33 5.44
N GLN A 8 -17.85 -10.70 4.26
CA GLN A 8 -17.10 -11.39 3.21
C GLN A 8 -16.22 -10.44 2.40
N ARG A 9 -16.59 -9.15 2.27
CA ARG A 9 -15.67 -8.12 1.76
C ARG A 9 -14.41 -7.99 2.60
N GLY A 10 -14.48 -8.34 3.88
CA GLY A 10 -13.32 -8.43 4.76
C GLY A 10 -12.42 -9.64 4.50
N ALA A 11 -12.93 -10.69 3.86
CA ALA A 11 -12.21 -11.96 3.67
C ALA A 11 -11.22 -11.94 2.50
N ILE A 12 -11.34 -10.99 1.58
CA ILE A 12 -10.37 -10.83 0.49
C ILE A 12 -9.04 -10.29 1.04
N THR A 13 -7.94 -10.72 0.42
CA THR A 13 -6.63 -10.19 0.77
C THR A 13 -6.49 -8.75 0.33
N LEU A 14 -5.69 -7.97 1.05
CA LEU A 14 -5.36 -6.59 0.67
C LEU A 14 -4.70 -6.54 -0.71
N ARG A 15 -3.97 -7.57 -1.14
CA ARG A 15 -3.47 -7.68 -2.52
C ARG A 15 -4.60 -7.76 -3.54
N ALA A 16 -5.57 -8.66 -3.33
CA ALA A 16 -6.68 -8.85 -4.25
C ALA A 16 -7.55 -7.60 -4.32
N TRP A 17 -7.83 -7.00 -3.16
CA TRP A 17 -8.54 -5.73 -3.06
C TRP A 17 -7.80 -4.60 -3.79
N ALA A 18 -6.50 -4.43 -3.56
CA ALA A 18 -5.75 -3.33 -4.16
C ALA A 18 -5.72 -3.43 -5.69
N LYS A 19 -5.65 -4.65 -6.25
CA LYS A 19 -5.79 -4.87 -7.69
C LYS A 19 -7.16 -4.43 -8.21
N ASP A 20 -8.24 -4.91 -7.59
CA ASP A 20 -9.62 -4.56 -7.99
C ASP A 20 -9.90 -3.05 -7.82
N TRP A 21 -9.33 -2.43 -6.79
CA TRP A 21 -9.45 -0.99 -6.58
C TRP A 21 -8.74 -0.21 -7.69
N LEU A 22 -7.50 -0.59 -8.03
CA LEU A 22 -6.72 0.04 -9.10
C LEU A 22 -7.42 -0.09 -10.46
N ASP A 23 -7.93 -1.28 -10.80
CA ASP A 23 -8.63 -1.54 -12.07
C ASP A 23 -9.90 -0.66 -12.24
N ARG A 24 -10.45 -0.14 -11.14
CA ARG A 24 -11.62 0.76 -11.15
C ARG A 24 -11.28 2.24 -11.20
N GLN A 25 -10.00 2.61 -11.04
CA GLN A 25 -9.62 4.02 -11.00
C GLN A 25 -9.53 4.60 -12.42
N ILE A 26 -10.19 5.74 -12.65
CA ILE A 26 -10.02 6.53 -13.88
C ILE A 26 -8.99 7.61 -13.58
N LEU A 27 -7.70 7.28 -13.75
CA LEU A 27 -6.57 8.15 -13.46
C LEU A 27 -5.70 8.34 -14.71
N ALA A 28 -5.02 9.47 -14.78
CA ALA A 28 -3.96 9.66 -15.77
C ALA A 28 -2.88 8.58 -15.60
N GLU A 29 -2.30 8.11 -16.70
CA GLU A 29 -1.37 6.97 -16.68
C GLU A 29 -0.18 7.17 -15.72
N GLY A 30 0.33 8.39 -15.59
CA GLY A 30 1.42 8.71 -14.66
C GLY A 30 1.05 8.44 -13.21
N THR A 31 -0.16 8.83 -12.81
CA THR A 31 -0.70 8.58 -11.47
C THR A 31 -0.98 7.10 -11.26
N MET A 32 -1.55 6.43 -12.26
CA MET A 32 -1.80 4.99 -12.21
C MET A 32 -0.51 4.20 -12.00
N ARG A 33 0.53 4.47 -12.80
CA ARG A 33 1.86 3.85 -12.65
C ARG A 33 2.46 4.09 -11.28
N ASN A 34 2.29 5.29 -10.71
CA ASN A 34 2.77 5.59 -9.37
C ASN A 34 2.05 4.76 -8.31
N TYR A 35 0.72 4.62 -8.42
CA TYR A 35 -0.09 3.86 -7.48
C TYR A 35 0.17 2.35 -7.57
N GLU A 36 0.32 1.82 -8.79
CA GLU A 36 0.75 0.44 -9.02
C GLU A 36 2.14 0.18 -8.43
N GLY A 37 3.10 1.09 -8.70
CA GLY A 37 4.45 1.01 -8.16
C GLY A 37 4.46 1.01 -6.63
N PHE A 38 3.73 1.92 -6.01
CA PHE A 38 3.60 1.98 -4.55
C PHE A 38 2.98 0.70 -3.98
N THR A 39 1.89 0.25 -4.59
CA THR A 39 1.17 -0.96 -4.18
C THR A 39 2.07 -2.19 -4.25
N LYS A 40 2.76 -2.37 -5.38
CA LYS A 40 3.63 -3.54 -5.62
C LYS A 40 4.89 -3.54 -4.74
N ASN A 41 5.50 -2.38 -4.55
CA ASN A 41 6.81 -2.27 -3.88
C ASN A 41 6.70 -2.12 -2.37
N HIS A 42 5.61 -1.53 -1.86
CA HIS A 42 5.49 -1.17 -0.44
C HIS A 42 4.31 -1.88 0.21
N LEU A 43 3.11 -1.72 -0.34
CA LEU A 43 1.88 -2.18 0.29
C LEU A 43 1.79 -3.71 0.35
N VAL A 44 1.96 -4.36 -0.81
CA VAL A 44 1.78 -5.80 -0.99
C VAL A 44 2.82 -6.66 -0.24
N PRO A 45 4.12 -6.33 -0.22
CA PRO A 45 5.11 -7.11 0.52
C PRO A 45 4.86 -7.17 2.02
N HIS A 46 4.29 -6.12 2.62
CA HIS A 46 4.08 -6.03 4.07
C HIS A 46 2.69 -6.47 4.50
N LEU A 47 1.66 -6.05 3.75
CA LEU A 47 0.26 -6.22 4.16
C LEU A 47 -0.53 -7.13 3.20
N GLY A 48 -0.03 -7.40 2.01
CA GLY A 48 -0.78 -8.01 0.91
C GLY A 48 -1.27 -9.44 1.15
N ARG A 49 -0.67 -10.18 2.09
CA ARG A 49 -1.12 -11.54 2.47
C ARG A 49 -2.29 -11.54 3.45
N LYS A 50 -2.49 -10.44 4.17
CA LYS A 50 -3.56 -10.34 5.16
C LYS A 50 -4.88 -10.03 4.49
N THR A 51 -5.95 -10.57 5.05
CA THR A 51 -7.32 -10.19 4.69
C THR A 51 -7.61 -8.78 5.19
N LEU A 52 -8.51 -8.06 4.53
CA LEU A 52 -8.88 -6.71 4.98
C LEU A 52 -9.42 -6.70 6.42
N ALA A 53 -10.22 -7.71 6.80
CA ALA A 53 -10.70 -7.89 8.17
C ALA A 53 -9.61 -8.30 9.16
N GLY A 54 -8.52 -8.92 8.68
CA GLY A 54 -7.39 -9.36 9.49
C GLY A 54 -6.30 -8.30 9.66
N LEU A 55 -6.47 -7.12 9.07
CA LEU A 55 -5.55 -5.99 9.26
C LEU A 55 -5.82 -5.32 10.60
N ALA A 56 -4.81 -5.32 11.45
CA ALA A 56 -4.85 -4.62 12.73
C ALA A 56 -3.95 -3.38 12.70
N ARG A 57 -4.18 -2.45 13.64
CA ARG A 57 -3.34 -1.26 13.82
C ARG A 57 -1.84 -1.58 13.87
N ALA A 58 -1.45 -2.64 14.57
CA ALA A 58 -0.05 -3.06 14.70
C ALA A 58 0.60 -3.42 13.35
N ASP A 59 -0.17 -3.84 12.35
CA ASP A 59 0.35 -4.11 11.01
C ASP A 59 0.74 -2.83 10.28
N PHE A 60 -0.08 -1.78 10.42
CA PHE A 60 0.20 -0.46 9.86
C PHE A 60 1.38 0.20 10.56
N GLU A 61 1.51 0.06 11.88
CA GLU A 61 2.67 0.57 12.62
C GLU A 61 3.98 -0.08 12.14
N ARG A 62 3.97 -1.41 11.95
CA ARG A 62 5.12 -2.13 11.37
C ARG A 62 5.43 -1.67 9.95
N PHE A 63 4.41 -1.45 9.12
CA PHE A 63 4.57 -0.96 7.76
C PHE A 63 5.20 0.45 7.73
N ILE A 64 4.70 1.38 8.55
CA ILE A 64 5.24 2.75 8.64
C ILE A 64 6.71 2.72 9.11
N ALA A 65 7.03 1.89 10.10
CA ALA A 65 8.41 1.70 10.57
C ALA A 65 9.33 1.20 9.44
N ALA A 66 8.88 0.23 8.64
CA ALA A 66 9.63 -0.29 7.49
C ALA A 66 9.86 0.77 6.40
N CYS A 67 8.83 1.56 6.06
CA CYS A 67 8.96 2.68 5.12
C CYS A 67 9.95 3.74 5.61
N THR A 68 9.89 4.07 6.91
CA THR A 68 10.76 5.10 7.52
C THR A 68 12.21 4.63 7.61
N ALA A 69 12.44 3.36 7.94
CA ALA A 69 13.77 2.77 7.95
C ALA A 69 14.42 2.83 6.56
N ARG A 70 13.66 2.52 5.50
CA ARG A 70 14.13 2.61 4.11
C ARG A 70 14.40 4.05 3.68
N ALA A 71 13.56 5.01 4.09
CA ALA A 71 13.78 6.42 3.82
C ALA A 71 15.05 6.95 4.49
N ARG A 72 15.36 6.51 5.72
CA ARG A 72 16.61 6.84 6.41
C ARG A 72 17.84 6.19 5.77
N ALA A 73 17.70 4.98 5.22
CA ALA A 73 18.76 4.30 4.48
C ALA A 73 19.04 4.92 3.10
N TRP A 74 18.05 5.61 2.53
CA TRP A 74 18.19 6.38 1.30
C TRP A 74 18.93 7.70 1.58
N ARG A 75 20.23 7.74 1.27
CA ARG A 75 20.99 8.99 1.13
C ARG A 75 20.92 9.45 -0.33
N PRO A 76 20.37 10.64 -0.64
CA PRO A 76 20.53 11.19 -1.98
C PRO A 76 22.02 11.45 -2.23
N ARG A 77 22.54 10.94 -3.36
CA ARG A 77 23.84 11.37 -3.87
C ARG A 77 23.71 12.86 -4.15
N ARG A 78 24.37 13.69 -3.33
CA ARG A 78 24.48 15.13 -3.59
C ARG A 78 25.12 15.28 -4.97
N SER A 79 24.33 15.72 -5.95
CA SER A 79 24.86 16.22 -7.21
C SER A 79 25.57 17.53 -6.89
N THR A 80 26.85 17.43 -6.55
CA THR A 80 27.76 18.58 -6.60
C THR A 80 27.93 18.91 -8.07
N THR A 81 27.13 19.85 -8.58
CA THR A 81 27.47 20.55 -9.82
C THR A 81 28.33 21.74 -9.41
N ALA A 82 29.60 21.65 -9.81
CA ALA A 82 30.59 22.71 -9.78
C ALA A 82 30.25 23.80 -10.80
#